data_AF-A0A920SPB5-F1
#
_entry.id   AF-A0A920SPB5-F1
#
_cell.length_a   1.000
_cell.length_b   1.000
_cell.length_c   1.000
_cell.angle_alpha   90.00
_cell.angle_beta   90.00
_cell.angle_gamma   90.00
#
_symmetry.space_group_name_H-M   'P 1'
#
loop_
_entity.id
_entity.type
_entity.pdbx_description
1 polymer ?
#
loop_
_entity_poly.entity_id
_entity_poly.type
_entity_poly.pdbx_seq_one_letter_code
_entity_poly.pdbx_strand_id
1 'polypeptide(L)' 'MNTPQIVEAVLFASDAPLTADEIARADERLDEDQVEEALQMLKAEYEDTQRAFHLTEIAEGYQILTRQSLHLI' A
#
# COMPACT_ATOMS: atom_id res chain seq x y z
N MET A 1 0.73 -13.65 -9.72
CA MET A 1 1.21 -12.55 -8.86
C MET A 1 1.52 -13.12 -7.49
N ASN A 2 2.57 -12.65 -6.82
CA ASN A 2 2.82 -12.93 -5.41
C ASN A 2 2.02 -11.95 -4.52
N THR A 3 2.03 -12.16 -3.20
CA THR A 3 1.25 -11.34 -2.26
C THR A 3 1.52 -9.84 -2.37
N PRO A 4 2.78 -9.34 -2.36
CA PRO A 4 3.05 -7.92 -2.54
C PRO A 4 2.49 -7.32 -3.84
N GLN A 5 2.58 -8.05 -4.96
CA GLN A 5 2.03 -7.60 -6.23
C GLN A 5 0.51 -7.45 -6.22
N ILE A 6 -0.20 -8.34 -5.51
CA ILE A 6 -1.67 -8.26 -5.39
C ILE A 6 -2.05 -7.06 -4.53
N VAL A 7 -1.42 -6.91 -3.36
CA VAL A 7 -1.63 -5.78 -2.44
C VAL A 7 -1.35 -4.44 -3.13
N GLU A 8 -0.23 -4.33 -3.86
CA GLU A 8 0.12 -3.14 -4.63
C GLU A 8 -0.95 -2.83 -5.69
N ALA A 9 -1.39 -3.83 -6.45
CA ALA A 9 -2.39 -3.64 -7.50
C ALA A 9 -3.74 -3.16 -6.94
N VAL A 10 -4.17 -3.69 -5.80
CA VAL A 10 -5.43 -3.30 -5.14
C VAL A 10 -5.35 -1.86 -4.64
N LEU A 11 -4.26 -1.50 -3.95
CA LEU A 11 -4.06 -0.13 -3.46
C LEU A 11 -3.92 0.87 -4.59
N PHE A 12 -3.25 0.51 -5.69
CA PHE A 12 -3.09 1.38 -6.85
C PHE A 12 -4.42 1.63 -7.57
N ALA A 13 -5.32 0.65 -7.58
CA ALA A 13 -6.63 0.77 -8.21
C ALA A 13 -7.66 1.54 -7.35
N SER A 14 -7.39 1.72 -6.05
CA SER A 14 -8.30 2.40 -5.12
C SER A 14 -8.01 3.90 -5.02
N ASP A 15 -9.07 4.71 -4.98
CA ASP A 15 -9.02 6.16 -4.69
C ASP A 15 -9.31 6.49 -3.21
N ALA A 16 -9.59 5.48 -2.40
CA ALA A 16 -9.86 5.60 -0.96
C ALA A 16 -8.89 4.72 -0.13
N PRO A 17 -8.65 5.07 1.15
CA PRO A 17 -7.94 4.18 2.09
C PRO A 17 -8.64 2.84 2.21
N LEU A 18 -7.85 1.76 2.24
CA LEU A 18 -8.34 0.39 2.42
C LEU A 18 -7.71 -0.27 3.64
N THR A 19 -8.53 -0.88 4.48
CA THR A 19 -8.06 -1.73 5.59
C THR A 19 -7.36 -2.99 5.07
N ALA A 20 -6.54 -3.63 5.91
CA ALA A 20 -5.87 -4.88 5.54
C ALA A 20 -6.88 -6.01 5.22
N ASP A 21 -7.96 -6.11 5.99
CA ASP A 21 -9.09 -7.02 5.74
C ASP A 21 -9.82 -6.74 4.41
N GLU A 22 -10.00 -5.48 4.01
CA GLU A 22 -10.56 -5.15 2.67
C GLU A 22 -9.62 -5.56 1.53
N ILE A 23 -8.31 -5.38 1.70
CA ILE A 23 -7.31 -5.79 0.71
C ILE A 23 -7.25 -7.31 0.59
N ALA A 24 -7.32 -8.04 1.70
CA ALA A 24 -7.28 -9.51 1.72
C ALA A 24 -8.43 -10.13 0.89
N ARG A 25 -9.59 -9.46 0.80
CA ARG A 25 -10.73 -9.91 -0.02
C ARG A 25 -10.45 -9.93 -1.53
N ALA A 26 -9.35 -9.35 -2.00
CA ALA A 26 -9.01 -9.33 -3.42
C ALA A 26 -8.56 -10.70 -3.96
N ASP A 27 -8.08 -11.61 -3.11
CA ASP A 27 -7.63 -12.94 -3.49
C ASP A 27 -7.85 -13.92 -2.34
N GLU A 28 -8.49 -15.05 -2.60
CA GLU A 28 -8.86 -16.07 -1.59
C GLU A 28 -7.68 -16.68 -0.82
N ARG A 29 -6.45 -16.47 -1.31
CA ARG A 29 -5.22 -16.97 -0.68
C ARG A 29 -4.65 -16.01 0.35
N LEU A 30 -5.15 -14.78 0.42
CA LEU A 30 -4.68 -13.74 1.32
C LEU A 30 -5.43 -13.78 2.66
N ASP A 31 -4.67 -13.54 3.72
CA ASP A 31 -5.19 -13.17 5.03
C ASP A 31 -4.63 -11.81 5.45
N GLU A 32 -5.16 -11.27 6.56
CA GLU A 32 -4.81 -9.95 7.07
C GLU A 32 -3.30 -9.84 7.41
N ASP A 33 -2.73 -10.87 8.04
CA ASP A 33 -1.31 -10.91 8.41
C ASP A 33 -0.39 -10.84 7.17
N GLN A 34 -0.72 -11.59 6.12
CA GLN A 34 0.01 -11.56 4.85
C GLN A 34 -0.09 -10.22 4.14
N VAL A 35 -1.23 -9.56 4.23
CA VAL A 35 -1.42 -8.21 3.70
C VAL A 35 -0.55 -7.23 4.48
N GLU A 36 -0.59 -7.25 5.81
CA GLU A 36 0.25 -6.38 6.65
C GLU A 36 1.74 -6.56 6.35
N GLU A 37 2.22 -7.79 6.21
CA GLU A 37 3.61 -8.07 5.86
C GLU A 37 3.97 -7.47 4.49
N ALA A 38 3.10 -7.65 3.49
CA ALA A 38 3.28 -7.06 2.17
C ALA A 38 3.25 -5.53 2.17
N LEU A 39 2.39 -4.91 2.97
CA LEU A 39 2.33 -3.45 3.14
C LEU A 39 3.66 -2.92 3.68
N GLN A 40 4.25 -3.59 4.68
CA GLN A 40 5.56 -3.20 5.21
C GLN A 40 6.68 -3.38 4.17
N MET A 41 6.66 -4.49 3.42
CA MET A 41 7.62 -4.73 2.33
C MET A 41 7.55 -3.64 1.25
N LEU A 42 6.35 -3.33 0.77
CA LEU A 42 6.14 -2.30 -0.26
C LEU A 42 6.53 -0.91 0.24
N LYS A 43 6.18 -0.58 1.49
CA LYS A 43 6.58 0.69 2.11
C LYS A 43 8.10 0.84 2.17
N ALA A 44 8.80 -0.20 2.60
CA ALA A 44 10.27 -0.21 2.62
C ALA A 44 10.85 -0.09 1.19
N GLU A 45 10.32 -0.84 0.23
CA GLU A 45 10.78 -0.78 -1.16
C GLU A 45 10.60 0.62 -1.77
N TYR A 46 9.46 1.28 -1.53
CA TYR A 46 9.20 2.62 -2.06
C TYR A 46 10.09 3.70 -1.44
N GLU A 47 10.49 3.55 -0.17
CA GLU A 47 11.48 4.40 0.48
C GLU A 47 12.89 4.14 -0.07
N ASP A 48 13.33 2.87 -0.11
CA ASP A 48 14.67 2.50 -0.56
C ASP A 48 14.93 2.89 -2.03
N THR A 49 13.90 2.78 -2.87
CA THR A 49 13.99 3.12 -4.30
C THR A 49 13.62 4.57 -4.62
N GLN A 50 13.32 5.40 -3.61
CA GLN A 50 12.99 6.82 -3.75
C GLN A 50 11.86 7.06 -4.77
N ARG A 51 10.79 6.25 -4.71
CA ARG A 51 9.63 6.41 -5.60
C ARG A 51 8.95 7.76 -5.38
N ALA A 52 8.34 8.27 -6.44
CA ALA A 52 7.58 9.54 -6.42
C ALA A 52 6.26 9.46 -5.62
N PHE A 53 5.90 8.27 -5.14
CA PHE A 53 4.76 7.99 -4.28
C PHE A 53 5.21 7.24 -3.04
N HIS A 54 4.36 7.22 -2.02
CA HIS A 54 4.54 6.48 -0.79
C HIS A 54 3.28 5.71 -0.42
N LEU A 55 3.42 4.69 0.40
CA LEU A 55 2.32 3.99 1.05
C LEU A 55 2.19 4.55 2.47
N THR A 56 1.01 5.08 2.80
CA THR A 56 0.73 5.67 4.12
C THR A 56 -0.51 5.07 4.75
N GLU A 57 -0.54 5.07 6.08
CA GLU A 57 -1.69 4.67 6.88
C GLU A 57 -2.49 5.91 7.28
N ILE A 58 -3.79 5.95 7.00
CA ILE A 58 -4.71 7.06 7.27
C ILE A 58 -6.01 6.51 7.83
N ALA A 59 -6.44 7.02 8.99
CA ALA A 59 -7.77 6.76 9.56
C ALA A 59 -8.18 5.27 9.51
N GLU A 60 -7.26 4.37 9.89
CA GLU A 60 -7.40 2.90 9.93
C GLU A 60 -7.24 2.14 8.60
N GLY A 61 -6.93 2.82 7.50
CA GLY A 61 -6.65 2.18 6.20
C GLY A 61 -5.30 2.55 5.61
N TYR A 62 -4.94 1.90 4.50
CA TYR A 62 -3.72 2.13 3.74
C TYR A 62 -4.05 2.74 2.39
N GLN A 63 -3.21 3.68 1.94
CA GLN A 63 -3.36 4.33 0.64
C GLN A 63 -1.99 4.65 0.02
N ILE A 64 -1.92 4.57 -1.31
CA ILE A 64 -0.80 5.12 -2.08
C ILE A 64 -1.07 6.59 -2.37
N LEU A 65 -0.16 7.45 -1.96
CA LEU A 65 -0.22 8.89 -2.23
C LEU A 65 1.06 9.34 -2.92
N THR A 66 0.95 10.38 -3.76
CA THR A 66 2.14 11.05 -4.28
C THR A 66 2.90 11.69 -3.14
N ARG A 67 4.23 11.58 -3.13
CA ARG A 67 5.04 12.37 -2.21
C ARG A 67 4.76 13.83 -2.49
N GLN A 68 4.39 14.59 -1.46
CA GLN A 68 4.35 16.04 -1.58
C GLN A 68 5.79 16.49 -1.81
N SER A 69 6.12 16.82 -3.05
CA SER A 69 7.35 17.54 -3.36
C SER A 69 7.28 18.85 -2.59
N LEU A 70 8.09 18.89 -1.52
CA LEU A 70 8.57 20.07 -0.82
C LEU A 70 8.01 21.37 -1.41
N HIS A 71 7.02 21.98 -0.76
CA HIS A 71 6.69 23.38 -1.04
C HIS A 71 7.92 24.18 -0.61
N LEU A 72 8.84 24.42 -1.56
CA LEU A 72 9.91 25.40 -1.42
C LEU A 72 9.21 26.76 -1.34
N ILE A 73 8.99 27.21 -0.11
CA ILE A 73 8.83 28.62 0.27
C ILE A 73 10.06 29.05 1.03
#